data_AF-A0A526YVE5-F1
#
_entry.id   AF-A0A526YVE5-F1
#
_cell.length_a   1.000
_cell.length_b   1.000
_cell.length_c   1.000
_cell.angle_alpha   90.00
_cell.angle_beta   90.00
_cell.angle_gamma   90.00
#
_symmetry.space_group_name_H-M   'P 1'
#
loop_
_entity.id
_entity.type
_entity.pdbx_description
1 polymer ?
#
loop_
_entity_poly.entity_id
_entity_poly.type
_entity_poly.pdbx_seq_one_letter_code
_entity_poly.pdbx_strand_id
1 'polypeptide(L)' 'DRGASIRVPHSFINNGYKGYLEDRRPNSQGDPYQIASQILKTIASVPTSAEVSAAA' A
#
# COMPACT_ATOMS: atom_id res chain seq x y z
N ASP A 1 2.01 -14.82 -2.50
CA ASP A 1 0.97 -15.62 -1.84
C ASP A 1 -0.42 -15.10 -2.25
N ARG A 2 -1.39 -15.99 -2.51
CA ARG A 2 -2.79 -15.63 -2.83
C ARG A 2 -3.71 -15.63 -1.61
N GLY A 3 -3.29 -16.24 -0.48
CA GLY A 3 -4.04 -16.25 0.78
C GLY A 3 -3.72 -15.08 1.71
N ALA A 4 -2.69 -14.30 1.41
CA ALA A 4 -2.30 -13.13 2.20
C ALA A 4 -3.29 -11.96 2.03
N SER A 5 -3.48 -11.19 3.11
CA SER A 5 -4.32 -9.98 3.13
C SER A 5 -3.89 -8.94 2.09
N ILE A 6 -2.58 -8.72 1.97
CA ILE A 6 -1.97 -7.87 0.95
C ILE A 6 -1.04 -8.73 0.10
N ARG A 7 -1.14 -8.60 -1.23
CA ARG A 7 -0.33 -9.34 -2.18
C ARG A 7 0.68 -8.43 -2.87
N VAL A 8 1.93 -8.88 -2.90
CA VAL A 8 2.99 -8.32 -3.75
C VAL A 8 3.09 -9.15 -5.04
N PRO A 9 2.98 -8.54 -6.24
CA PRO A 9 3.20 -9.25 -7.50
C PRO A 9 4.61 -9.85 -7.58
N HIS A 10 4.76 -11.02 -8.19
CA HIS A 10 6.07 -11.66 -8.32
C HIS A 10 7.07 -10.80 -9.14
N SER A 11 6.56 -10.05 -10.11
CA SER A 11 7.35 -9.10 -10.90
C SER A 11 7.92 -7.93 -10.09
N PHE A 12 7.47 -7.70 -8.86
CA PHE A 12 7.91 -6.59 -8.03
C PHE A 12 9.42 -6.64 -7.74
N ILE A 13 9.95 -7.82 -7.43
CA ILE A 13 11.38 -8.03 -7.20
C ILE A 13 12.16 -7.80 -8.50
N ASN A 14 11.68 -8.38 -9.60
CA ASN A 14 12.30 -8.27 -10.92
C ASN A 14 12.27 -6.83 -11.48
N ASN A 15 11.38 -5.98 -10.97
CA ASN A 15 11.26 -4.57 -11.35
C ASN A 15 11.98 -3.62 -10.37
N GLY A 16 12.95 -4.13 -9.60
CA GLY A 16 13.73 -3.32 -8.66
C GLY A 16 12.91 -2.76 -7.51
N TYR A 17 11.96 -3.55 -6.99
CA TYR A 17 11.04 -3.17 -5.91
C TYR A 17 10.13 -1.98 -6.25
N LYS A 18 9.83 -1.80 -7.54
CA LYS A 18 8.90 -0.79 -8.04
C LYS A 18 7.64 -1.44 -8.59
N GLY A 19 6.48 -0.86 -8.28
CA GLY A 19 5.19 -1.37 -8.72
C GLY A 19 4.09 -1.04 -7.73
N TYR A 20 3.16 -1.98 -7.53
CA TYR A 20 2.00 -1.81 -6.67
C TYR A 20 1.84 -3.00 -5.71
N LEU A 21 1.06 -2.75 -4.66
CA LEU A 21 0.55 -3.75 -3.72
C LEU A 21 -0.94 -3.94 -3.98
N GLU A 22 -1.44 -5.17 -3.85
CA GLU A 22 -2.87 -5.47 -4.01
C GLU A 22 -3.47 -5.76 -2.63
N ASP A 23 -4.36 -4.89 -2.17
CA ASP A 23 -5.17 -5.15 -0.97
C ASP A 23 -6.37 -6.03 -1.33
N ARG A 24 -6.41 -7.24 -0.77
CA ARG A 24 -7.42 -8.27 -1.07
C ARG A 24 -8.46 -8.43 0.03
N ARG A 25 -8.44 -7.54 1.05
CA ARG A 25 -9.39 -7.53 2.17
C ARG A 25 -10.75 -6.90 1.85
N PRO A 26 -10.86 -5.88 0.99
CA PRO A 26 -12.15 -5.26 0.71
C PRO A 26 -13.16 -6.22 0.11
N ASN A 27 -14.40 -6.19 0.61
CA ASN A 27 -15.50 -6.99 0.07
C ASN A 27 -16.16 -6.29 -1.14
N SER A 28 -17.01 -7.02 -1.85
CA SER A 28 -17.67 -6.54 -3.08
C SER A 28 -18.74 -5.46 -2.88
N GLN A 29 -19.17 -5.21 -1.64
CA GLN A 29 -20.14 -4.17 -1.27
C GLN A 29 -19.47 -2.97 -0.58
N GLY A 30 -18.14 -2.95 -0.51
CA GLY A 30 -17.39 -1.89 0.14
C GLY A 30 -17.50 -0.57 -0.63
N ASP A 31 -17.63 0.53 0.09
CA ASP A 31 -17.62 1.87 -0.49
C ASP A 31 -16.20 2.19 -1.01
N PRO A 32 -16.02 2.39 -2.33
CA PRO A 32 -14.70 2.62 -2.92
C PRO A 32 -14.02 3.88 -2.37
N TYR A 33 -14.78 4.91 -2.01
CA TYR A 33 -14.21 6.16 -1.51
C TYR A 33 -13.70 6.02 -0.09
N GLN A 34 -14.44 5.30 0.76
CA GLN A 34 -13.99 5.03 2.13
C GLN A 34 -12.75 4.13 2.14
N ILE A 35 -12.71 3.11 1.28
CA ILE A 35 -11.55 2.21 1.15
C ILE A 35 -10.32 3.01 0.71
N ALA A 36 -10.42 3.78 -0.38
CA ALA A 36 -9.31 4.56 -0.89
C ALA A 36 -8.82 5.61 0.13
N SER A 37 -9.76 6.32 0.77
CA SER A 37 -9.46 7.31 1.81
C SER A 37 -8.71 6.69 2.99
N GLN A 38 -9.16 5.54 3.48
CA GLN A 38 -8.53 4.84 4.60
C GLN A 38 -7.11 4.37 4.25
N ILE A 39 -6.90 3.84 3.04
CA ILE A 39 -5.57 3.43 2.55
C ILE A 39 -4.63 4.63 2.50
N LEU A 40 -5.04 5.74 1.89
CA LEU A 40 -4.22 6.94 1.77
C LEU A 40 -3.86 7.53 3.13
N LYS A 41 -4.82 7.60 4.05
CA LYS A 41 -4.60 8.13 5.40
C LYS A 41 -3.54 7.33 6.16
N THR A 42 -3.58 6.00 6.08
CA THR A 42 -2.60 5.14 6.76
C THR A 42 -1.22 5.24 6.11
N ILE A 43 -1.12 5.26 4.77
CA ILE A 43 0.17 5.39 4.08
C ILE A 43 0.83 6.73 4.40
N ALA A 44 0.06 7.82 4.42
CA ALA A 44 0.57 9.16 4.74
C ALA A 44 1.07 9.30 6.19
N SER A 45 0.69 8.40 7.10
CA SER A 45 1.19 8.42 8.49
C SER A 45 2.60 7.84 8.65
N VAL A 46 3.13 7.18 7.61
CA VAL A 46 4.47 6.59 7.65
C VAL A 46 5.48 7.65 7.21
N PRO A 47 6.44 8.05 8.08
CA PRO A 47 7.42 9.07 7.74
C PRO A 47 8.32 8.59 6.61
N THR A 48 8.53 9.44 5.62
CA THR A 48 9.41 9.14 4.49
C THR A 48 10.84 9.57 4.78
N SER A 49 11.83 8.92 4.16
CA SER A 49 13.25 9.22 4.38
C SER A 49 13.60 10.68 4.09
N ALA A 50 12.89 11.32 3.16
CA ALA A 50 13.03 12.74 2.86
C ALA A 50 12.58 13.63 4.04
N GLU A 51 11.52 13.24 4.76
CA GLU A 51 10.99 13.98 5.90
C GLU A 51 11.83 13.74 7.18
N VAL A 52 12.35 12.52 7.36
CA VAL A 52 13.26 12.19 8.48
C VAL A 52 14.55 13.02 8.42
N SER A 53 15.01 13.36 7.22
CA SER A 53 16.23 14.16 6.99
C SER A 53 16.02 15.67 7.26
N ALA A 54 14.77 16.15 7.20
CA ALA A 54 14.41 17.55 7.42
C ALA A 54 14.03 17.85 8.89
N ALA A 55 13.76 16.81 9.67
CA ALA A 55 13.44 16.90 11.09
C ALA A 55 14.67 16.70 12.02
N ALA A 56 15.85 16.45 11.43
CA ALA A 56 17.15 16.31 12.12
C ALA A 56 18.01 17.55 11.89
#